data_AF-A0A2G5KHA4-F1
#
_entry.id   AF-A0A2G5KHA4-F1
#
_cell.length_a   1.000
_cell.length_b   1.000
_cell.length_c   1.000
_cell.angle_alpha   90.00
_cell.angle_beta   90.00
_cell.angle_gamma   90.00
#
_symmetry.space_group_name_H-M   'P 1'
#
loop_
_entity.id
_entity.type
_entity.pdbx_description
1 polymer ?
#
loop_
_entity_poly.entity_id
_entity_poly.type
_entity_poly.pdbx_seq_one_letter_code
_entity_poly.pdbx_strand_id
1 'polypeptide(L)' 'MNPTIGRVVVYTPTKAENDKIKGLGSNPQKEVPAIIVAVNEKDVNLKVLCDGADTLYASNVSEGKKEGQWKWPVIEKV' A
#
# COMPACT_ATOMS: atom_id res chain seq x y z
N MET A 1 -12.86 -7.31 -7.05
CA MET A 1 -13.42 -7.64 -5.72
C MET A 1 -13.64 -6.31 -5.01
N ASN A 2 -14.77 -6.11 -4.31
CA ASN A 2 -15.01 -4.82 -3.64
C ASN A 2 -14.04 -4.66 -2.45
N PRO A 3 -13.40 -3.48 -2.28
CA PRO A 3 -12.54 -3.23 -1.14
C PRO A 3 -13.34 -3.23 0.17
N THR A 4 -12.74 -3.76 1.24
CA THR A 4 -13.32 -3.73 2.59
C THR A 4 -12.22 -3.41 3.61
N ILE A 5 -12.59 -2.71 4.68
CA ILE A 5 -11.68 -2.42 5.81
C ILE A 5 -11.09 -3.73 6.36
N GLY A 6 -9.81 -3.71 6.72
CA GLY A 6 -9.07 -4.83 7.29
C GLY A 6 -8.45 -5.79 6.28
N ARG A 7 -8.71 -5.62 4.97
CA ARG A 7 -8.06 -6.45 3.93
C ARG A 7 -6.63 -6.03 3.69
N VAL A 8 -5.76 -7.03 3.52
CA VAL A 8 -4.38 -6.82 3.07
C VAL A 8 -4.34 -6.77 1.55
N VAL A 9 -3.69 -5.74 1.02
CA VAL A 9 -3.49 -5.49 -0.41
C VAL A 9 -2.01 -5.27 -0.70
N VAL A 10 -1.65 -5.31 -1.98
CA VAL A 10 -0.30 -4.94 -2.44
C VAL A 10 -0.35 -3.48 -2.88
N TYR A 11 0.46 -2.63 -2.26
CA TYR A 11 0.59 -1.21 -2.58
C TYR A 11 1.92 -0.94 -3.29
N THR A 12 1.90 -0.08 -4.30
CA THR A 12 3.10 0.38 -5.01
C THR A 12 3.40 1.82 -4.58
N PRO A 13 4.34 2.06 -3.65
CA PRO A 13 4.64 3.41 -3.18
C PRO A 13 5.16 4.31 -4.29
N THR A 14 4.85 5.60 -4.23
CA THR A 14 5.48 6.60 -5.10
C THR A 14 6.95 6.78 -4.75
N LYS A 15 7.73 7.38 -5.67
CA LYS A 15 9.13 7.74 -5.38
C LYS A 15 9.28 8.56 -4.09
N ALA A 16 8.43 9.57 -3.89
CA ALA A 16 8.48 10.43 -2.71
C ALA A 16 8.17 9.67 -1.41
N GLU A 17 7.30 8.67 -1.46
CA GLU A 17 7.01 7.80 -0.33
C GLU A 17 8.16 6.82 -0.05
N ASN A 18 8.79 6.27 -1.09
CA ASN A 18 9.99 5.45 -0.92
C ASN A 18 11.16 6.24 -0.33
N ASP A 19 11.32 7.51 -0.70
CA ASP A 19 12.32 8.40 -0.08
C ASP A 19 12.01 8.62 1.42
N LYS A 20 10.73 8.76 1.80
CA LYS A 20 10.30 8.81 3.20
C LYS A 20 10.59 7.50 3.93
N ILE A 21 10.20 6.35 3.36
CA ILE A 21 10.44 5.01 3.92
C ILE A 21 11.94 4.81 4.20
N LYS A 22 12.79 5.21 3.25
CA LYS A 22 14.25 5.18 3.41
C LYS A 22 14.73 6.11 4.53
N GLY A 23 14.17 7.32 4.63
CA GLY A 23 14.46 8.27 5.71
C GLY A 23 14.10 7.74 7.11
N LEU A 24 13.14 6.82 7.19
CA LEU A 24 12.72 6.13 8.41
C LEU A 24 13.59 4.90 8.74
N GLY A 25 14.70 4.69 8.03
CA GLY A 25 15.60 3.55 8.23
C GLY A 25 15.02 2.21 7.77
N SER A 26 13.89 2.22 7.07
CA SER A 26 13.28 1.03 6.46
C SER A 26 13.78 0.84 5.03
N ASN A 27 13.80 -0.39 4.53
CA ASN A 27 14.24 -0.65 3.15
C ASN A 27 13.10 -0.43 2.15
N PRO A 28 13.16 0.58 1.25
CA PRO A 28 12.10 0.81 0.27
C PRO A 28 11.99 -0.37 -0.70
N GLN A 29 10.76 -0.87 -0.87
CA GLN A 29 10.45 -1.93 -1.83
C GLN A 29 9.58 -1.39 -2.97
N LYS A 30 9.66 -2.05 -4.12
CA LYS A 30 8.79 -1.74 -5.26
C LYS A 30 7.30 -1.93 -4.91
N GLU A 31 7.00 -3.00 -4.18
CA GLU A 31 5.66 -3.34 -3.72
C GLU A 31 5.74 -3.69 -2.24
N VAL A 32 4.78 -3.21 -1.45
CA VAL A 32 4.72 -3.40 0.00
C VAL A 32 3.31 -3.83 0.40
N PRO A 33 3.16 -4.64 1.46
CA PRO A 33 1.85 -4.94 2.00
C PRO A 33 1.23 -3.70 2.64
N ALA A 34 -0.08 -3.53 2.47
CA ALA A 34 -0.85 -2.49 3.13
C ALA A 34 -2.21 -3.00 3.58
N ILE A 35 -2.75 -2.42 4.65
CA ILE A 35 -4.08 -2.74 5.17
C ILE A 35 -5.04 -1.61 4.79
N ILE A 36 -6.20 -1.96 4.21
CA ILE A 36 -7.29 -1.00 3.98
C ILE A 36 -7.85 -0.57 5.34
N VAL A 37 -7.71 0.71 5.68
CA VAL A 37 -8.21 1.28 6.94
C VAL A 37 -9.47 2.13 6.77
N ALA A 38 -9.75 2.60 5.54
CA ALA A 38 -11.02 3.23 5.18
C ALA A 38 -11.36 2.95 3.71
N VAL A 39 -12.65 2.90 3.40
CA VAL A 39 -13.17 2.78 2.02
C VAL A 39 -14.04 4.00 1.75
N ASN A 40 -13.71 4.74 0.70
CA ASN A 40 -14.48 5.89 0.22
C ASN A 40 -15.25 5.50 -1.05
N GLU A 41 -15.93 6.46 -1.70
CA GLU A 41 -16.73 6.18 -2.90
C GLU A 41 -15.92 5.61 -4.07
N LYS A 42 -14.67 6.05 -4.24
CA LYS A 42 -13.84 5.70 -5.42
C LYS A 42 -12.43 5.19 -5.08
N ASP A 43 -12.06 5.23 -3.81
CA ASP A 43 -10.69 4.96 -3.36
C ASP A 43 -10.67 4.45 -1.91
N VAL A 44 -9.47 4.18 -1.40
CA VAL A 44 -9.26 3.68 -0.04
C VAL A 44 -8.13 4.43 0.66
N ASN A 45 -8.15 4.42 1.99
CA ASN A 45 -6.98 4.78 2.78
C ASN A 45 -6.26 3.51 3.22
N LEU A 46 -4.93 3.56 3.18
CA LEU A 46 -4.04 2.44 3.46
C LEU A 46 -3.13 2.76 4.64
N LYS A 47 -2.98 1.78 5.52
CA LYS A 47 -1.85 1.70 6.45
C LYS A 47 -0.79 0.80 5.83
N VAL A 48 0.31 1.39 5.38
CA VAL A 48 1.40 0.69 4.69
C VAL A 48 2.34 0.08 5.73
N LEU A 49 2.65 -1.21 5.55
CA LEU A 49 3.55 -1.96 6.42
C LEU A 49 4.95 -1.91 5.83
N CYS A 50 5.83 -1.13 6.46
CA CYS A 50 7.22 -1.01 6.07
C CYS A 50 8.06 -2.13 6.68
N ASP A 51 9.18 -2.46 6.03
CA ASP A 51 10.22 -3.34 6.59
C ASP A 51 11.05 -2.58 7.64
N GLY A 52 10.40 -2.25 8.77
CA GLY A 52 10.92 -1.44 9.87
C GLY A 52 9.84 -1.07 10.89
N ALA A 53 10.20 -0.29 11.91
CA ALA A 53 9.27 0.07 12.99
C ALA A 53 8.20 1.10 12.58
N ASP A 54 8.39 1.75 11.43
CA ASP A 54 7.57 2.86 10.99
C ASP A 54 6.39 2.43 10.12
N THR A 55 5.41 3.33 10.01
CA THR A 55 4.22 3.14 9.20
C THR A 55 4.01 4.38 8.34
N LEU A 56 3.78 4.17 7.05
CA LEU A 56 3.29 5.21 6.14
C LEU A 56 1.75 5.11 6.02
N TYR A 57 1.08 6.25 6.04
CA TYR A 57 -0.34 6.33 5.68
C TYR A 57 -0.49 6.92 4.28
N ALA A 58 -1.20 6.21 3.41
CA ALA A 58 -1.53 6.66 2.07
C ALA A 58 -3.05 6.86 1.97
N SER A 59 -3.49 8.03 1.55
CA SER A 59 -4.91 8.42 1.52
C SER A 59 -5.42 8.58 0.10
N ASN A 60 -6.71 8.29 -0.11
CA ASN A 60 -7.40 8.41 -1.39
C ASN A 60 -6.71 7.64 -2.53
N VAL A 61 -6.31 6.40 -2.23
CA VAL A 61 -5.56 5.53 -3.13
C VAL A 61 -6.50 4.70 -4.00
N SER A 62 -6.39 4.84 -5.32
CA SER A 62 -7.19 4.07 -6.27
C SER A 62 -6.62 2.67 -6.53
N GLU A 63 -7.49 1.72 -6.88
CA GLU A 63 -7.08 0.38 -7.33
C GLU A 63 -6.35 0.47 -8.69
N GLY A 64 -5.24 -0.25 -8.84
CA GLY A 64 -4.41 -0.29 -10.04
C GLY A 64 -3.01 -0.85 -9.81
N LYS A 65 -2.15 -0.75 -10.83
CA LYS A 65 -0.78 -1.32 -10.82
C LYS A 65 0.33 -0.27 -10.90
N LYS A 66 -0.03 1.02 -10.98
CA LYS A 66 0.94 2.12 -11.12
C LYS A 66 1.44 2.57 -9.74
N GLU A 67 2.47 3.40 -9.71
CA GLU A 67 2.90 4.08 -8.49
C GLU A 67 1.73 4.87 -7.87
N GLY A 68 1.63 4.82 -6.55
CA GLY A 68 0.54 5.41 -5.79
C GLY A 68 -0.79 4.65 -5.92
N GLN A 69 -0.79 3.40 -6.37
CA GLN A 69 -2.00 2.57 -6.49
C GLN A 69 -1.85 1.24 -5.74
N TRP A 70 -2.98 0.56 -5.49
CA TRP A 70 -3.01 -0.74 -4.85
C TRP A 70 -3.68 -1.81 -5.73
N LYS A 71 -3.30 -3.07 -5.56
CA LYS A 71 -3.92 -4.22 -6.24
C LYS A 71 -4.21 -5.34 -5.24
N TRP A 72 -5.20 -6.17 -5.57
CA TRP A 72 -5.42 -7.42 -4.85
C TRP A 72 -4.20 -8.35 -4.97
N PRO A 73 -3.79 -9.04 -3.88
CA PRO A 73 -2.78 -10.08 -3.96
C PRO A 73 -3.24 -11.20 -4.88
N VAL A 74 -2.33 -11.69 -5.72
CA VAL A 74 -2.60 -12.84 -6.61
C VAL A 74 -1.83 -14.04 -6.06
N ILE A 75 -2.54 -15.14 -5.81
CA ILE A 75 -1.91 -16.41 -5.49
C ILE A 75 -1.59 -17.08 -6.83
N GLU A 76 -0.33 -17.06 -7.21
CA GLU A 76 0.14 -17.89 -8.32
C GLU A 76 0.21 -19.34 -7.83
N LYS A 77 -0.52 -20.24 -8.49
CA LYS A 77 -0.36 -21.68 -8.24
C LYS A 77 0.96 -22.10 -8.88
N VAL A 78 1.91 -22.47 -8.04
CA VAL A 78 3.17 -23.11 -8.44
C VAL A 78 2.90 -24.52 -8.94
#